data_AF-A0A6G3CQW1-F1
#
_entry.id   AF-A0A6G3CQW1-F1
#
_cell.length_a   1.000
_cell.length_b   1.000
_cell.length_c   1.000
_cell.angle_alpha   90.00
_cell.angle_beta   90.00
_cell.angle_gamma   90.00
#
_symmetry.space_group_name_H-M   'P 1'
#
loop_
_entity.id
_entity.type
_entity.pdbx_description
1 polymer ?
#
loop_
_entity_poly.entity_id
_entity_poly.type
_entity_poly.pdbx_seq_one_letter_code
_entity_poly.pdbx_strand_id
1 'polypeptide(L)'
;MTDVVKTSSASGAGRPRAVAAGGKADVEQEVRRVLAFRLGTTTRAELDSAVISLRGRVGALVGHSPAEAEGMSGADRGFLLEVTHLLDNPPAPEALSHEVYSHVRALAWVLRKLAAMNRGGDARPSGSPRPPLPVRPVPGRGAGR
;
A
#
# COMPACT_ATOMS: atom_id res chain seq x y z
N MET A 1 -20.36 -10.73 -63.87
CA MET A 1 -21.68 -11.39 -63.68
C MET A 1 -21.42 -12.70 -62.94
N THR A 2 -21.91 -13.02 -61.74
CA THR A 2 -22.70 -12.27 -60.73
C THR A 2 -22.69 -13.10 -59.42
N ASP A 3 -22.59 -12.56 -58.19
CA ASP A 3 -22.11 -11.25 -57.76
C ASP A 3 -21.75 -11.22 -56.24
N VAL A 4 -21.60 -10.04 -55.61
CA VAL A 4 -21.07 -9.84 -54.23
C VAL A 4 -21.85 -10.54 -53.10
N VAL A 5 -21.13 -11.19 -52.17
CA VAL A 5 -21.61 -11.40 -50.78
C VAL A 5 -20.57 -10.91 -49.77
N LYS A 6 -20.92 -9.84 -49.06
CA LYS A 6 -20.18 -9.28 -47.91
C LYS A 6 -21.12 -9.27 -46.71
N THR A 7 -20.83 -10.05 -45.67
CA THR A 7 -21.45 -9.87 -44.35
C THR A 7 -20.43 -10.00 -43.22
N SER A 8 -20.23 -8.87 -42.55
CA SER A 8 -20.24 -8.72 -41.07
C SER A 8 -19.34 -9.66 -40.27
N SER A 9 -18.12 -9.26 -39.89
CA SER A 9 -17.88 -8.37 -38.73
C SER A 9 -18.72 -8.71 -37.49
N ALA A 10 -18.45 -9.87 -36.89
CA ALA A 10 -18.81 -10.11 -35.50
C ALA A 10 -17.83 -9.38 -34.58
N SER A 11 -18.18 -8.15 -34.18
CA SER A 11 -17.49 -7.40 -33.12
C SER A 11 -17.75 -8.07 -31.77
N GLY A 12 -17.04 -9.17 -31.52
CA GLY A 12 -16.93 -9.81 -30.21
C GLY A 12 -15.85 -9.13 -29.37
N ALA A 13 -15.94 -7.80 -29.22
CA ALA A 13 -15.06 -7.08 -28.32
C ALA A 13 -15.29 -7.58 -26.89
N GLY A 14 -14.46 -8.53 -26.45
CA GLY A 14 -14.47 -9.05 -25.10
C GLY A 14 -14.28 -7.90 -24.14
N ARG A 15 -15.37 -7.47 -23.49
CA ARG A 15 -15.38 -6.41 -22.47
C ARG A 15 -14.19 -6.65 -21.55
N PRO A 16 -13.21 -5.72 -21.45
CA PRO A 16 -12.23 -5.82 -20.38
C PRO A 16 -13.02 -5.78 -19.07
N ARG A 17 -13.07 -6.93 -18.39
CA ARG A 17 -13.76 -7.10 -17.12
C ARG A 17 -13.19 -6.07 -16.17
N ALA A 18 -14.01 -5.11 -15.74
CA ALA A 18 -13.57 -3.99 -14.92
C ALA A 18 -12.89 -4.51 -13.64
N VAL A 19 -11.56 -4.40 -13.58
CA VAL A 19 -10.75 -4.74 -12.39
C VAL A 19 -10.90 -3.65 -11.30
N ALA A 20 -11.50 -2.51 -11.66
CA ALA A 20 -11.79 -1.37 -10.81
C ALA A 20 -13.01 -1.57 -9.88
N ALA A 21 -12.96 -2.59 -9.02
CA ALA A 21 -13.89 -2.75 -7.91
C ALA A 21 -13.29 -3.47 -6.68
N GLY A 22 -12.25 -4.30 -6.85
CA GLY A 22 -11.62 -5.02 -5.74
C GLY A 22 -10.72 -4.17 -4.84
N GLY A 23 -10.07 -3.15 -5.41
CA GLY A 23 -8.79 -2.59 -4.94
C GLY A 23 -8.68 -2.22 -3.45
N LYS A 24 -9.75 -1.71 -2.80
CA LYS A 24 -9.68 -1.30 -1.39
C LYS A 24 -9.90 -2.45 -0.41
N ALA A 25 -10.98 -3.21 -0.59
CA ALA A 25 -11.33 -4.31 0.31
C ALA A 25 -10.31 -5.44 0.22
N ASP A 26 -9.86 -5.74 -1.00
CA ASP A 26 -8.82 -6.71 -1.31
C ASP A 26 -7.46 -6.33 -0.69
N VAL A 27 -7.06 -5.05 -0.74
CA VAL A 27 -5.81 -4.59 -0.08
C VAL A 27 -5.90 -4.66 1.44
N GLU A 28 -7.02 -4.26 2.05
CA GLU A 28 -7.16 -4.39 3.51
C GLU A 28 -7.23 -5.86 3.96
N GLN A 29 -7.87 -6.74 3.17
CA GLN A 29 -7.92 -8.18 3.44
C GLN A 29 -6.53 -8.83 3.32
N GLU A 30 -5.77 -8.50 2.26
CA GLU A 30 -4.39 -8.94 2.05
C GLU A 30 -3.50 -8.56 3.25
N VAL A 31 -3.53 -7.28 3.64
CA VAL A 31 -2.75 -6.79 4.79
C VAL A 31 -3.18 -7.49 6.08
N ARG A 32 -4.48 -7.70 6.33
CA ARG A 32 -4.94 -8.45 7.52
C ARG A 32 -4.47 -9.91 7.51
N ARG A 33 -4.54 -10.60 6.35
CA ARG A 33 -4.08 -11.99 6.19
C ARG A 33 -2.59 -12.11 6.51
N VAL A 34 -1.77 -11.24 5.93
CA VAL A 34 -0.31 -11.24 6.12
C VAL A 34 0.07 -10.87 7.56
N LEU A 35 -0.60 -9.89 8.17
CA LEU A 35 -0.29 -9.50 9.56
C LEU A 35 -0.67 -10.59 10.59
N ALA A 36 -1.46 -11.58 10.20
CA ALA A 36 -1.77 -12.76 11.01
C ALA A 36 -0.69 -13.86 10.96
N PHE A 37 0.28 -13.78 10.04
CA PHE A 37 1.42 -14.70 9.99
C PHE A 37 2.23 -14.64 11.30
N ARG A 38 2.76 -15.80 11.73
CA ARG A 38 3.56 -15.94 12.95
C ARG A 38 4.84 -16.71 12.63
N LEU A 39 5.96 -16.22 13.15
CA LEU A 39 7.24 -16.92 13.05
C LEU A 39 7.12 -18.32 13.68
N GLY A 40 7.70 -19.33 13.04
CA GLY A 40 7.68 -20.71 13.52
C GLY A 40 6.44 -21.53 13.12
N THR A 41 5.31 -20.90 12.74
CA THR A 41 4.15 -21.61 12.18
C THR A 41 3.94 -21.32 10.69
N THR A 42 4.28 -20.12 10.22
CA THR A 42 4.25 -19.78 8.79
C THR A 42 5.50 -20.33 8.11
N THR A 43 5.29 -21.11 7.04
CA THR A 43 6.37 -21.74 6.25
C THR A 43 7.07 -20.72 5.35
N ARG A 44 8.28 -21.06 4.89
CA ARG A 44 9.02 -20.19 3.97
C ARG A 44 8.27 -19.95 2.64
N ALA A 45 7.69 -21.00 2.05
CA ALA A 45 6.93 -20.89 0.80
C ALA A 45 5.72 -19.94 0.92
N GLU A 46 5.03 -19.92 2.07
CA GLU A 46 3.95 -18.95 2.33
C GLU A 46 4.46 -17.51 2.44
N LEU A 47 5.64 -17.30 3.02
CA LEU A 47 6.28 -15.99 3.07
C LEU A 47 6.68 -15.51 1.67
N ASP A 48 7.33 -16.36 0.87
CA ASP A 48 7.76 -16.00 -0.50
C ASP A 48 6.55 -15.70 -1.41
N SER A 49 5.48 -16.49 -1.30
CA SER A 49 4.21 -16.23 -1.97
C SER A 49 3.60 -14.88 -1.56
N ALA A 50 3.64 -14.54 -0.28
CA ALA A 50 3.21 -13.24 0.21
C ALA A 50 4.11 -12.08 -0.25
N VAL A 51 5.43 -12.28 -0.35
CA VAL A 51 6.36 -11.29 -0.94
C VAL A 51 5.94 -10.98 -2.38
N ILE A 52 5.70 -12.00 -3.21
CA ILE A 52 5.29 -11.81 -4.61
C ILE A 52 3.96 -11.05 -4.71
N SER A 53 2.93 -11.50 -3.97
CA SER A 53 1.60 -10.87 -3.97
C SER A 53 1.66 -9.40 -3.51
N LEU A 54 2.34 -9.14 -2.39
CA LEU A 54 2.45 -7.78 -1.85
C LEU A 54 3.27 -6.86 -2.75
N ARG A 55 4.39 -7.32 -3.32
CA ARG A 55 5.20 -6.52 -4.26
C ARG A 55 4.39 -6.13 -5.49
N GLY A 56 3.62 -7.05 -6.07
CA GLY A 56 2.71 -6.73 -7.17
C GLY A 56 1.69 -5.66 -6.82
N ARG A 57 1.06 -5.75 -5.64
CA ARG A 57 0.06 -4.77 -5.15
C ARG A 57 0.69 -3.41 -4.82
N VAL A 58 1.85 -3.39 -4.19
CA VAL A 58 2.60 -2.16 -3.87
C VAL A 58 3.07 -1.48 -5.15
N GLY A 59 3.69 -2.22 -6.07
CA GLY A 59 4.11 -1.72 -7.38
C GLY A 59 2.95 -1.14 -8.20
N ALA A 60 1.79 -1.79 -8.17
CA ALA A 60 0.57 -1.25 -8.78
C ALA A 60 0.17 0.10 -8.15
N LEU A 61 0.09 0.21 -6.82
CA LEU A 61 -0.28 1.48 -6.16
C LEU A 61 0.74 2.60 -6.38
N VAL A 62 2.03 2.28 -6.46
CA VAL A 62 3.09 3.25 -6.79
C VAL A 62 2.96 3.72 -8.24
N GLY A 63 2.75 2.80 -9.19
CA GLY A 63 2.54 3.16 -10.61
C GLY A 63 1.26 3.95 -10.89
N HIS A 64 0.27 3.92 -9.98
CA HIS A 64 -0.92 4.78 -10.02
C HIS A 64 -0.79 6.05 -9.17
N SER A 65 0.30 6.19 -8.40
CA SER A 65 0.57 7.40 -7.63
C SER A 65 1.18 8.44 -8.57
N PRO A 66 0.58 9.64 -8.71
CA PRO A 66 1.22 10.72 -9.46
C PRO A 66 2.44 11.20 -8.68
N ALA A 67 3.60 10.64 -8.98
CA ALA A 67 4.89 10.93 -8.33
C ALA A 67 5.32 12.41 -8.44
N GLU A 68 4.63 13.18 -9.29
CA GLU A 68 4.81 14.61 -9.53
C GLU A 68 3.50 15.41 -9.39
N ALA A 69 2.49 14.91 -8.65
CA ALA A 69 1.32 15.72 -8.33
C ALA A 69 1.71 16.96 -7.51
N GLU A 70 1.35 18.14 -8.02
CA GLU A 70 1.48 19.39 -7.27
C GLU A 70 0.78 19.25 -5.90
N GLY A 71 1.50 19.58 -4.84
CA GLY A 71 1.03 19.47 -3.46
C GLY A 71 1.44 18.20 -2.70
N MET A 72 2.17 17.25 -3.30
CA MET A 72 2.75 16.13 -2.54
C MET A 72 3.79 16.64 -1.52
N SER A 73 3.68 16.19 -0.26
CA SER A 73 4.59 16.65 0.80
C SER A 73 6.00 16.03 0.65
N GLY A 74 7.02 16.73 1.16
CA GLY A 74 8.39 16.20 1.16
C GLY A 74 8.53 14.88 1.93
N ALA A 75 7.69 14.64 2.94
CA ALA A 75 7.64 13.39 3.69
C ALA A 75 6.99 12.24 2.88
N ASP A 76 6.00 12.54 2.05
CA ASP A 76 5.38 11.57 1.14
C ASP A 76 6.34 11.20 0.01
N ARG A 77 7.05 12.19 -0.55
CA ARG A 77 8.11 11.97 -1.55
C ARG A 77 9.27 11.13 -0.99
N GLY A 78 9.73 11.45 0.23
CA GLY A 78 10.75 10.65 0.93
C GLY A 78 10.29 9.21 1.16
N PHE A 79 9.04 9.03 1.59
CA PHE A 79 8.46 7.69 1.73
C PHE A 79 8.36 6.93 0.40
N LEU A 80 7.97 7.57 -0.71
CA LEU A 80 7.95 6.89 -2.01
C LEU A 80 9.35 6.39 -2.43
N LEU A 81 10.42 7.11 -2.09
CA LEU A 81 11.80 6.65 -2.30
C LEU A 81 12.17 5.44 -1.42
N GLU A 82 11.72 5.40 -0.16
CA GLU A 82 11.84 4.21 0.70
C GLU A 82 11.06 3.01 0.12
N VAL A 83 9.88 3.25 -0.46
CA VAL A 83 9.08 2.21 -1.11
C VAL A 83 9.76 1.68 -2.36
N THR A 84 10.30 2.53 -3.24
CA THR A 84 11.07 2.05 -4.40
C THR A 84 12.29 1.25 -3.95
N HIS A 85 13.02 1.71 -2.93
CA HIS A 85 14.16 0.96 -2.39
C HIS A 85 13.74 -0.43 -1.84
N LEU A 86 12.62 -0.53 -1.13
CA LEU A 86 12.07 -1.80 -0.64
C LEU A 86 11.63 -2.73 -1.80
N LEU A 87 11.13 -2.18 -2.89
CA LEU A 87 10.81 -2.96 -4.10
C LEU A 87 12.10 -3.40 -4.81
N ASP A 88 13.08 -2.54 -4.99
CA ASP A 88 14.31 -2.87 -5.72
C ASP A 88 15.21 -3.88 -4.98
N ASN A 89 15.02 -4.01 -3.66
CA ASN A 89 15.79 -4.91 -2.80
C ASN A 89 14.90 -6.01 -2.19
N PRO A 90 14.46 -7.02 -2.97
CA PRO A 90 13.86 -8.23 -2.42
C PRO A 90 14.86 -8.99 -1.52
N PRO A 91 14.39 -9.85 -0.60
CA PRO A 91 15.26 -10.78 0.10
C PRO A 91 15.95 -11.71 -0.90
N ALA A 92 17.21 -12.05 -0.65
CA ALA A 92 17.94 -13.04 -1.43
C ALA A 92 17.27 -14.43 -1.35
N PRO A 93 17.44 -15.31 -2.36
CA PRO A 93 16.93 -16.68 -2.30
C PRO A 93 17.33 -17.43 -1.02
N GLU A 94 18.57 -17.26 -0.60
CA GLU A 94 19.22 -17.83 0.58
C GLU A 94 18.95 -17.07 1.90
N ALA A 95 18.22 -15.96 1.87
CA ALA A 95 17.87 -15.17 3.06
C ALA A 95 17.21 -16.04 4.13
N LEU A 96 17.35 -15.73 5.41
CA LEU A 96 16.71 -16.51 6.47
C LEU A 96 15.20 -16.20 6.57
N SER A 97 14.39 -17.16 7.02
CA SER A 97 12.91 -16.97 7.10
C SER A 97 12.47 -15.76 7.95
N HIS A 98 13.30 -15.33 8.90
CA HIS A 98 13.03 -14.14 9.71
C HIS A 98 13.26 -12.82 8.94
N GLU A 99 14.19 -12.78 7.99
CA GLU A 99 14.43 -11.65 7.09
C GLU A 99 13.27 -11.49 6.12
N VAL A 100 12.82 -12.60 5.50
CA VAL A 100 11.66 -12.59 4.61
C VAL A 100 10.38 -12.24 5.36
N TYR A 101 10.16 -12.77 6.56
CA TYR A 101 9.05 -12.35 7.42
C TYR A 101 9.09 -10.84 7.69
N SER A 102 10.27 -10.28 7.98
CA SER A 102 10.43 -8.84 8.23
C SER A 102 10.14 -8.00 6.97
N HIS A 103 10.61 -8.44 5.79
CA HIS A 103 10.31 -7.81 4.51
C HIS A 103 8.80 -7.86 4.18
N VAL A 104 8.14 -9.01 4.41
CA VAL A 104 6.68 -9.18 4.29
C VAL A 104 5.91 -8.21 5.21
N ARG A 105 6.37 -8.02 6.44
CA ARG A 105 5.79 -7.04 7.39
C ARG A 105 5.98 -5.59 6.93
N ALA A 106 7.17 -5.26 6.39
CA ALA A 106 7.45 -3.94 5.82
C ALA A 106 6.55 -3.64 4.62
N LEU A 107 6.45 -4.57 3.67
CA LEU A 107 5.55 -4.47 2.50
C LEU A 107 4.08 -4.30 2.93
N ALA A 108 3.61 -5.04 3.94
CA ALA A 108 2.24 -4.90 4.43
C ALA A 108 1.97 -3.53 5.09
N TRP A 109 2.97 -2.94 5.75
CA TRP A 109 2.87 -1.57 6.31
C TRP A 109 2.88 -0.52 5.20
N VAL A 110 3.79 -0.65 4.23
CA VAL A 110 3.87 0.20 3.03
C VAL A 110 2.54 0.19 2.28
N LEU A 111 2.00 -1.00 2.01
CA LEU A 111 0.74 -1.19 1.30
C LEU A 111 -0.43 -0.49 2.03
N ARG A 112 -0.46 -0.57 3.36
CA ARG A 112 -1.44 0.17 4.18
C ARG A 112 -1.26 1.69 4.07
N LYS A 113 -0.02 2.21 4.10
CA LYS A 113 0.26 3.65 4.03
C LYS A 113 -0.06 4.21 2.65
N LEU A 114 0.37 3.55 1.56
CA LEU A 114 0.00 3.93 0.19
C LEU A 114 -1.53 3.93 -0.02
N ALA A 115 -2.21 2.90 0.48
CA ALA A 115 -3.67 2.83 0.43
C ALA A 115 -4.37 3.89 1.28
N ALA A 116 -3.68 4.58 2.20
CA ALA A 116 -4.19 5.75 2.92
C ALA A 116 -3.87 7.07 2.18
N MET A 117 -2.65 7.21 1.64
CA MET A 117 -2.23 8.36 0.83
C MET A 117 -3.14 8.53 -0.39
N ASN A 118 -3.41 7.44 -1.13
CA ASN A 118 -4.30 7.46 -2.29
C ASN A 118 -5.79 7.69 -1.93
N ARG A 119 -6.19 7.65 -0.65
CA ARG A 119 -7.53 8.12 -0.19
C ARG A 119 -7.56 9.61 0.12
N GLY A 120 -6.41 10.23 0.38
CA GLY A 120 -6.31 11.65 0.76
C GLY A 120 -6.71 12.63 -0.35
N GLY A 121 -6.72 12.19 -1.61
CA GLY A 121 -7.24 12.96 -2.74
C GLY A 121 -8.76 13.16 -2.72
N ASP A 122 -9.52 12.15 -2.28
CA ASP A 122 -11.00 12.17 -2.27
C ASP A 122 -11.59 12.65 -0.93
N ALA A 123 -10.78 12.73 0.13
CA ALA A 123 -11.24 13.14 1.45
C ALA A 123 -10.17 13.94 2.19
N ARG A 124 -10.22 15.27 2.05
CA ARG A 124 -9.55 16.22 2.95
C ARG A 124 -9.99 15.92 4.39
N PRO A 125 -9.09 15.51 5.31
CA PRO A 125 -9.45 15.43 6.70
C PRO A 125 -9.69 16.86 7.20
N SER A 126 -10.95 17.19 7.50
CA SER A 126 -11.25 18.37 8.31
C SER A 126 -10.44 18.28 9.60
N GLY A 127 -9.82 19.38 10.01
CA GLY A 127 -8.82 19.39 11.06
C GLY A 127 -9.37 18.82 12.36
N SER A 128 -8.85 17.66 12.79
CA SER A 128 -9.10 17.16 14.13
C SER A 128 -8.33 18.05 15.11
N PRO A 129 -8.99 18.78 16.02
CA PRO A 129 -8.30 19.66 16.96
C PRO A 129 -7.46 18.79 17.89
N ARG A 130 -6.14 18.98 17.83
CA ARG A 130 -5.19 18.28 18.70
C ARG A 130 -5.60 18.57 20.16
N PRO A 131 -5.92 17.55 20.99
CA PRO A 131 -6.27 17.80 22.37
C PRO A 131 -5.08 18.49 23.06
N PRO A 132 -5.31 19.51 23.91
CA PRO A 132 -4.23 20.22 24.58
C PRO A 132 -3.42 19.23 25.40
N LEU A 133 -2.09 19.34 25.31
CA LEU A 133 -1.18 18.52 26.11
C LEU A 133 -1.47 18.78 27.60
N PRO A 134 -1.49 17.74 28.46
CA PRO A 134 -1.69 17.93 29.89
C PRO A 134 -0.53 18.75 30.46
N VAL A 135 -0.81 20.03 30.75
CA VAL A 135 0.16 20.94 31.36
C VAL A 135 0.46 20.42 32.76
N ARG A 136 1.66 19.88 32.98
CA ARG A 136 2.10 19.52 34.32
C ARG A 136 2.17 20.79 35.18
N PRO A 137 1.60 20.80 36.39
CA PRO A 137 1.77 21.93 37.30
C PRO A 137 3.26 22.09 37.62
N VAL A 138 3.79 23.29 37.44
CA VAL A 138 5.18 23.64 37.80
C VAL A 138 5.28 23.65 39.34
N PRO A 139 6.05 22.74 39.97
CA PRO A 139 6.23 22.78 41.41
C PRO A 139 7.20 23.92 41.75
N GLY A 140 6.79 24.82 42.65
CA GLY A 140 7.71 25.81 43.23
C GLY A 140 7.58 27.23 42.68
N ARG A 141 6.45 27.90 42.95
CA ARG A 141 6.51 29.32 43.34
C ARG A 141 5.95 29.43 44.75
N GLY A 142 6.85 29.56 45.73
CA GLY A 142 6.49 29.48 47.14
C GLY A 142 5.50 30.57 47.53
N ALA A 143 4.38 30.17 48.13
CA ALA A 143 3.58 31.04 48.98
C ALA A 143 4.32 31.21 50.32
N GLY A 144 5.35 32.06 50.31
CA GLY A 144 6.02 32.57 51.50
C GLY A 144 5.52 33.99 51.77
N ARG A 145 5.06 34.22 53.01
CA ARG A 145 4.46 35.44 53.56
C ARG A 145 5.12 36.74 53.10
#